data_AF-W4JVE2-F1
#
_entry.id   AF-W4JVE2-F1
#
_cell.length_a   1.000
_cell.length_b   1.000
_cell.length_c   1.000
_cell.angle_alpha   90.00
_cell.angle_beta   90.00
_cell.angle_gamma   90.00
#
_symmetry.space_group_name_H-M   'P 1'
#
loop_
_entity.id
_entity.type
_entity.pdbx_description
1 polymer ?
#
loop_
_entity_poly.entity_id
_entity_poly.type
_entity_poly.pdbx_seq_one_letter_code
_entity_poly.pdbx_strand_id
1 'polypeptide(L)' 'MKLISAFTLGALAYSSSALARTMTVYNACPFTIWPAMFTDLNAGGAVPNHATGWEAASFSKVTFNIPDNWKAGRI' A
#
# COMPACT_ATOMS: atom_id res chain seq x y z
N MET A 1 -12.10 -34.84 36.17
CA MET A 1 -10.90 -34.92 35.32
C MET A 1 -11.27 -35.62 34.02
N LYS A 2 -11.39 -34.88 32.92
CA LYS A 2 -11.32 -35.44 31.56
C LYS A 2 -10.87 -34.33 30.61
N LEU A 3 -9.54 -34.23 30.53
CA LEU A 3 -8.71 -33.91 29.37
C LEU A 3 -9.10 -32.67 28.56
N ILE A 4 -8.39 -31.59 28.88
CA ILE A 4 -8.08 -30.45 28.04
C ILE A 4 -7.71 -30.96 26.64
N SER A 5 -8.59 -30.75 25.64
CA SER A 5 -8.24 -30.98 24.25
C SER A 5 -7.43 -29.79 23.77
N ALA A 6 -6.12 -29.87 24.03
CA ALA A 6 -5.11 -29.03 23.46
C ALA A 6 -5.26 -29.03 21.93
N PHE A 7 -5.68 -27.91 21.35
CA PHE A 7 -5.06 -27.29 20.19
C PHE A 7 -5.89 -26.07 19.79
N THR A 8 -5.70 -24.98 20.53
CA THR A 8 -5.58 -23.64 19.96
C THR A 8 -4.57 -23.70 18.79
N LEU A 9 -5.00 -24.15 17.61
CA LEU A 9 -4.21 -24.00 16.38
C LEU A 9 -4.27 -22.51 16.05
N GLY A 10 -3.26 -21.79 16.54
CA GLY A 10 -2.91 -20.48 16.04
C GLY A 10 -2.66 -20.58 14.55
N ALA A 11 -3.66 -20.20 13.75
CA ALA A 11 -3.39 -19.69 12.43
C ALA A 11 -2.72 -18.33 12.63
N LEU A 12 -1.39 -18.33 12.88
CA LEU A 12 -0.58 -17.18 12.52
C LEU A 12 -0.77 -17.04 11.01
N ALA A 13 -1.68 -16.15 10.61
CA ALA A 13 -1.73 -15.69 9.24
C ALA A 13 -0.32 -15.21 8.91
N TYR A 14 0.40 -16.00 8.11
CA TYR A 14 1.66 -15.61 7.53
C TYR A 14 1.31 -14.45 6.58
N SER A 15 1.24 -13.24 7.11
CA SER A 15 1.18 -12.03 6.32
C SER A 15 2.47 -12.04 5.52
N SER A 16 2.39 -12.43 4.25
CA SER A 16 3.49 -12.31 3.31
C SER A 16 3.87 -10.83 3.31
N SER A 17 4.90 -10.47 4.06
CA SER A 17 5.47 -9.14 4.02
C SER A 17 6.03 -8.97 2.63
N ALA A 18 5.26 -8.35 1.74
CA ALA A 18 5.82 -7.87 0.49
C ALA A 18 6.95 -6.93 0.88
N LEU A 19 8.16 -7.23 0.43
CA LEU A 19 9.25 -6.25 0.49
C LEU A 19 8.70 -4.97 -0.15
N ALA A 20 8.84 -3.85 0.56
CA ALA A 20 8.20 -2.60 0.18
C ALA A 20 9.24 -1.50 0.13
N ARG A 21 9.24 -0.75 -0.97
CA ARG A 21 9.98 0.50 -1.13
C ARG A 21 9.11 1.69 -0.78
N THR A 22 9.72 2.82 -0.47
CA THR A 22 8.99 4.06 -0.19
C THR A 22 8.90 4.93 -1.44
N MET A 23 7.78 5.63 -1.60
CA MET A 23 7.62 6.67 -2.60
C MET A 23 7.12 7.94 -1.94
N THR A 24 7.72 9.05 -2.34
CA THR A 24 7.33 10.39 -1.91
C THR A 24 6.77 11.14 -3.09
N VAL A 25 5.53 11.61 -2.97
CA VAL A 25 4.92 12.53 -3.93
C VAL A 25 4.95 13.92 -3.31
N TYR A 26 5.61 14.86 -3.98
CA TYR A 26 5.73 16.26 -3.55
C TYR A 26 5.02 17.17 -4.56
N ASN A 27 4.05 17.94 -4.08
CA ASN A 27 3.42 18.98 -4.87
C ASN A 27 4.30 20.24 -4.84
N ALA A 28 5.11 20.46 -5.88
CA ALA A 28 5.93 21.67 -5.99
C ALA A 28 5.16 22.90 -6.54
N CYS A 29 3.87 22.78 -6.82
CA CYS A 29 3.06 23.85 -7.38
C CYS A 29 2.58 24.83 -6.30
N PRO A 30 2.37 26.13 -6.64
CA PRO A 30 1.82 27.14 -5.74
C PRO A 30 0.28 27.04 -5.60
N PHE A 31 -0.29 25.85 -5.84
CA PHE A 31 -1.73 25.58 -5.75
C PHE A 31 -1.99 24.11 -5.43
N THR A 32 -3.21 23.78 -4.99
CA THR A 32 -3.65 22.41 -4.73
C THR A 32 -3.76 21.61 -6.01
N ILE A 33 -3.24 20.37 -5.99
CA ILE A 33 -3.42 19.39 -7.06
C ILE A 33 -4.17 18.16 -6.52
N TRP A 34 -4.73 17.36 -7.44
CA TRP A 34 -5.41 16.11 -7.13
C TRP A 34 -4.73 14.94 -7.85
N PRO A 35 -3.64 14.39 -7.29
CA PRO A 35 -2.98 13.25 -7.90
C PRO A 35 -3.91 12.03 -7.90
N ALA A 36 -3.75 11.18 -8.90
CA ALA A 36 -4.43 9.90 -9.00
C ALA A 36 -3.41 8.79 -9.14
N MET A 37 -3.74 7.59 -8.67
CA MET A 37 -2.90 6.41 -8.77
C MET A 37 -3.72 5.26 -9.36
N PHE A 38 -3.17 4.66 -10.41
CA PHE A 38 -3.77 3.52 -11.10
C PHE A 38 -2.84 2.31 -11.07
N THR A 39 -3.44 1.11 -10.91
CA THR A 39 -2.74 -0.18 -11.02
C THR A 39 -3.49 -1.05 -12.03
N ASP A 40 -2.78 -1.56 -13.03
CA ASP A 40 -3.32 -2.58 -13.92
C ASP A 40 -3.27 -3.95 -13.25
N LEU A 41 -4.41 -4.40 -12.74
CA LEU A 41 -4.53 -5.68 -12.04
C LEU A 41 -4.36 -6.91 -12.95
N ASN A 42 -4.34 -6.73 -14.28
CA ASN A 42 -4.01 -7.82 -15.20
C ASN A 42 -2.50 -8.09 -15.26
N ALA A 43 -1.66 -7.10 -14.92
CA ALA A 43 -0.20 -7.24 -14.89
C ALA A 43 0.32 -7.79 -13.54
N GLY A 44 -0.47 -7.66 -12.46
CA GLY A 44 -0.17 -8.19 -11.13
C GLY A 44 -1.16 -7.71 -10.07
N GLY A 45 -1.27 -8.44 -8.94
CA GLY A 45 -2.26 -8.16 -7.90
C GLY A 45 -1.77 -7.31 -6.72
N ALA A 46 -0.50 -6.92 -6.69
CA ALA A 46 0.06 -6.10 -5.61
C ALA A 46 -0.36 -4.63 -5.79
N VAL A 47 -0.80 -3.99 -4.72
CA VAL A 47 -1.23 -2.57 -4.73
C VAL A 47 -0.57 -1.80 -3.58
N PRO A 48 -0.21 -0.50 -3.77
CA PRO A 48 0.28 0.34 -2.69
C PRO A 48 -0.78 0.54 -1.60
N ASN A 49 -0.34 0.66 -0.34
CA ASN A 49 -1.23 0.96 0.78
C ASN A 49 -1.40 2.49 0.93
N HIS A 50 -2.06 3.10 -0.05
CA HIS A 50 -2.38 4.53 -0.09
C HIS A 50 -3.66 4.75 -0.90
N ALA A 51 -4.33 5.89 -0.69
CA ALA A 51 -5.51 6.24 -1.47
C ALA A 51 -5.16 6.39 -2.97
N THR A 52 -6.06 5.93 -3.84
CA THR A 52 -5.89 6.03 -5.30
C THR A 52 -6.15 7.44 -5.85
N GLY A 53 -6.62 8.35 -5.02
CA GLY A 53 -6.72 9.77 -5.31
C GLY A 53 -6.70 10.53 -4.00
N TRP A 54 -6.03 11.68 -3.98
CA TRP A 54 -5.94 12.50 -2.78
C TRP A 54 -5.81 13.98 -3.14
N GLU A 55 -6.14 14.83 -2.17
CA GLU A 55 -5.82 16.24 -2.25
C GLU A 55 -4.36 16.45 -1.81
N ALA A 56 -3.58 17.16 -2.62
CA ALA A 56 -2.25 17.60 -2.25
C ALA A 56 -2.19 19.13 -2.26
N ALA A 57 -2.25 19.74 -1.08
CA ALA A 57 -2.09 21.17 -0.91
C ALA A 57 -0.75 21.67 -1.50
N SER A 58 -0.67 22.97 -1.77
CA SER A 58 0.57 23.61 -2.26
C SER A 58 1.77 23.28 -1.35
N PHE A 59 2.89 22.89 -1.96
CA PHE A 59 4.15 22.54 -1.26
C PHE A 59 4.02 21.42 -0.21
N SER A 60 2.99 20.57 -0.32
CA SER A 60 2.81 19.41 0.56
C SER A 60 3.50 18.15 0.02
N LYS A 61 3.77 17.19 0.90
CA LYS A 61 4.28 15.86 0.54
C LYS A 61 3.53 14.75 1.25
N VAL A 62 3.41 13.61 0.58
CA VAL A 62 3.01 12.34 1.18
C VAL A 62 4.09 11.30 0.90
N THR A 63 4.31 10.41 1.86
CA THR A 63 5.22 9.26 1.71
C THR A 63 4.47 8.00 2.09
N PHE A 64 4.53 6.99 1.22
CA PHE A 64 3.87 5.70 1.45
C PHE A 64 4.69 4.53 0.91
N ASN A 65 4.34 3.32 1.36
CA ASN A 65 4.97 2.08 0.94
C ASN A 65 4.35 1.55 -0.36
N ILE A 66 5.21 1.11 -1.27
CA ILE A 66 4.87 0.39 -2.50
C ILE A 66 5.43 -1.03 -2.39
N PRO A 67 4.62 -2.07 -2.60
CA PRO A 67 5.12 -3.43 -2.78
C PRO A 67 6.15 -3.54 -3.91
N ASP A 68 7.20 -4.33 -3.71
CA ASP A 68 8.28 -4.43 -4.69
C ASP A 68 7.83 -5.06 -6.02
N ASN A 69 6.82 -5.93 -5.93
CA ASN A 69 6.16 -6.57 -7.07
C ASN A 69 4.97 -5.76 -7.62
N TRP A 70 4.81 -4.47 -7.26
CA TRP A 70 3.87 -3.58 -7.94
C TRP A 70 4.27 -3.41 -9.41
N LYS A 71 3.34 -3.72 -10.31
CA LYS A 71 3.56 -3.75 -11.77
C LYS A 71 2.60 -2.81 -12.46
N ALA A 72 3.09 -2.18 -13.54
CA ALA A 72 2.31 -1.29 -14.40
C ALA A 72 1.56 -0.15 -13.67
N GLY A 73 2.09 0.28 -12.52
CA GLY A 73 1.56 1.41 -11.75
C GLY A 73 1.76 2.76 -12.45
N ARG A 74 0.81 3.68 -12.28
CA ARG A 74 0.88 5.06 -12.80
C ARG A 74 0.43 6.05 -11.72
N ILE A 75 1.11 7.18 -11.63
CA ILE A 75 0.76 8.37 -10.83
C ILE A 75 0.93 9.60 -11.71
#